data_AF-A0A0A7RH36-F1
#
_entry.id   AF-A0A0A7RH36-F1
#
_cell.length_a   1.000
_cell.length_b   1.000
_cell.length_c   1.000
_cell.angle_alpha   90.00
_cell.angle_beta   90.00
_cell.angle_gamma   90.00
#
_symmetry.space_group_name_H-M   'P 1'
#
loop_
_entity.id
_entity.type
_entity.pdbx_description
1 polymer ?
#
loop_
_entity_poly.entity_id
_entity_poly.type
_entity_poly.pdbx_seq_one_letter_code
_entity_poly.pdbx_strand_id
1 'polypeptide(L)'
;YMKAIGVGFATRQVGNRTKPNLIVTMDEQGTVSMKSQSTFKTTEIKFKLNEPFEETTADDRKTTSVVSLENGKLVQKQSWDGKETNIEREIADGKLIAKC
;
A
#
# COMPACT_ATOMS: atom_id res chain seq x y z
N TYR A 1 -4.26 10.57 -8.61
CA TYR A 1 -4.50 9.78 -7.38
C TYR A 1 -4.51 10.63 -6.10
N MET A 2 -3.37 11.05 -5.53
CA MET A 2 -3.32 11.66 -4.17
C MET A 2 -4.30 12.82 -3.90
N LYS A 3 -4.57 13.69 -4.88
CA LYS A 3 -5.58 14.76 -4.74
C LYS A 3 -7.01 14.22 -4.61
N ALA A 4 -7.35 13.15 -5.33
CA ALA A 4 -8.70 12.56 -5.35
C ALA A 4 -9.04 11.83 -4.04
N ILE A 5 -8.05 11.16 -3.44
CA ILE A 5 -8.20 10.50 -2.13
C ILE A 5 -8.07 11.46 -0.93
N GLY A 6 -7.92 12.77 -1.18
CA GLY A 6 -7.95 13.80 -0.13
C GLY A 6 -6.61 14.10 0.54
N VAL A 7 -5.47 13.63 0.01
CA VAL A 7 -4.15 13.91 0.57
C VAL A 7 -3.87 15.43 0.53
N GLY A 8 -3.45 15.97 1.68
CA GLY A 8 -3.12 17.39 1.86
C GLY A 8 -1.98 17.88 0.97
N PHE A 9 -1.98 19.17 0.64
CA PHE A 9 -1.05 19.75 -0.34
C PHE A 9 0.44 19.52 -0.01
N ALA A 10 0.84 19.69 1.25
CA ALA A 10 2.21 19.50 1.70
C ALA A 10 2.67 18.04 1.52
N THR A 11 1.87 17.06 1.97
CA THR A 11 2.16 15.63 1.82
C THR A 11 2.26 15.22 0.35
N ARG A 12 1.45 15.81 -0.55
CA ARG A 12 1.57 15.58 -2.00
C ARG A 12 2.90 16.08 -2.57
N GLN A 13 3.39 17.23 -2.12
CA GLN A 13 4.67 17.78 -2.58
C GLN A 13 5.84 16.87 -2.21
N VAL A 14 5.82 16.35 -0.98
CA VAL A 14 6.83 15.39 -0.52
C VAL A 14 6.69 14.08 -1.29
N GLY A 15 5.49 13.49 -1.35
CA GLY A 15 5.25 12.22 -2.04
C GLY A 15 5.63 12.23 -3.53
N ASN A 16 5.46 13.36 -4.23
CA ASN A 16 5.88 13.50 -5.63
C ASN A 16 7.40 13.51 -5.83
N ARG A 17 8.18 13.85 -4.80
CA ARG A 17 9.65 13.94 -4.85
C ARG A 17 10.33 12.71 -4.25
N THR A 18 9.62 11.98 -3.39
CA THR A 18 10.13 10.80 -2.71
C THR A 18 10.18 9.60 -3.64
N LYS A 19 11.31 8.89 -3.65
CA LYS A 19 11.46 7.58 -4.29
C LYS A 19 11.63 6.52 -3.20
N PRO A 20 10.54 5.89 -2.73
CA PRO A 20 10.63 4.88 -1.69
C PRO A 20 11.16 3.56 -2.26
N ASN A 21 11.89 2.82 -1.42
CA ASN A 21 12.19 1.41 -1.64
C ASN A 21 11.07 0.59 -1.03
N LEU A 22 10.41 -0.24 -1.85
CA LEU A 22 9.40 -1.18 -1.38
C LEU A 22 10.05 -2.55 -1.16
N ILE A 23 10.04 -3.00 0.09
CA ILE A 23 10.56 -4.30 0.50
C ILE A 23 9.36 -5.16 0.88
N VAL A 24 9.18 -6.28 0.18
CA VAL A 24 8.12 -7.25 0.46
C VAL A 24 8.77 -8.54 0.91
N THR A 25 8.40 -9.02 2.10
CA THR A 25 8.86 -10.30 2.64
C THR A 25 7.66 -11.13 3.09
N MET A 26 7.81 -12.45 3.11
CA MET A 26 6.82 -13.37 3.64
C MET A 26 7.54 -14.27 4.66
N ASP A 27 6.94 -14.47 5.82
CA ASP A 27 7.46 -15.40 6.81
C ASP A 27 7.00 -16.85 6.52
N GLU A 28 7.56 -17.80 7.27
CA GLU A 28 7.22 -19.24 7.14
C GLU A 28 5.76 -19.55 7.53
N GLN A 29 5.08 -18.63 8.22
CA GLN A 29 3.69 -18.76 8.64
C GLN A 29 2.72 -18.14 7.63
N GLY A 30 3.22 -17.60 6.52
CA GLY A 30 2.43 -16.98 5.45
C GLY A 30 2.01 -15.53 5.73
N THR A 31 2.58 -14.88 6.74
CA THR A 31 2.37 -13.44 6.98
C THR A 31 3.27 -12.65 6.03
N VAL A 32 2.66 -11.73 5.29
CA VAL A 32 3.37 -10.82 4.38
C VAL A 32 3.69 -9.52 5.13
N SER A 33 4.96 -9.13 5.15
CA SER A 33 5.40 -7.79 5.55
C SER A 33 5.71 -6.96 4.32
N MET A 34 5.07 -5.79 4.21
CA MET A 34 5.34 -4.82 3.16
C MET A 34 5.83 -3.52 3.79
N LYS A 35 7.11 -3.22 3.55
CA LYS A 35 7.80 -2.06 4.10
C LYS A 35 8.16 -1.07 3.00
N SER A 36 7.58 0.12 3.07
CA SER A 36 7.93 1.24 2.21
C SER A 36 8.90 2.15 2.96
N GLN A 37 10.17 2.10 2.58
CA GLN A 37 11.24 2.87 3.21
C GLN A 37 11.62 4.06 2.32
N SER A 38 11.57 5.26 2.88
CA SER A 38 12.05 6.47 2.21
C SER A 38 12.88 7.33 3.16
N THR A 39 13.60 8.32 2.61
CA THR A 39 14.31 9.34 3.41
C THR A 39 13.38 10.19 4.28
N PHE A 40 12.07 10.19 4.00
CA PHE A 40 11.09 11.00 4.70
C PHE A 40 10.33 10.22 5.77
N LYS A 41 9.75 9.07 5.40
CA LYS A 41 8.96 8.23 6.30
C LYS A 41 9.13 6.77 5.90
N THR A 42 9.25 5.91 6.91
CA THR A 42 9.21 4.46 6.73
C THR A 42 7.88 3.96 7.26
N THR A 43 7.12 3.24 6.45
CA THR A 43 5.86 2.60 6.85
C THR A 43 6.00 1.10 6.65
N GLU A 44 5.53 0.32 7.61
CA GLU A 44 5.52 -1.14 7.54
C GLU A 44 4.11 -1.62 7.85
N ILE A 45 3.60 -2.51 7.00
CA ILE A 45 2.34 -3.20 7.24
C ILE A 45 2.61 -4.71 7.24
N LYS A 46 1.96 -5.43 8.15
CA LYS A 46 2.00 -6.89 8.22
C LYS A 46 0.59 -7.42 8.12
N PHE A 47 0.35 -8.31 7.18
CA PHE A 47 -0.98 -8.81 6.89
C PHE A 47 -0.94 -10.26 6.42
N LYS A 48 -2.07 -10.93 6.52
CA LYS A 48 -2.33 -12.22 5.87
C LYS A 48 -3.22 -12.00 4.66
N LEU A 49 -3.04 -12.84 3.64
CA LEU A 49 -3.86 -12.75 2.44
C LEU A 49 -5.32 -13.07 2.76
N ASN A 50 -6.23 -12.28 2.19
CA ASN A 50 -7.68 -12.38 2.36
C ASN A 50 -8.19 -12.11 3.79
N GLU A 51 -7.36 -11.57 4.68
CA GLU A 51 -7.77 -11.16 6.03
C GLU A 51 -7.81 -9.62 6.14
N PRO A 52 -8.90 -9.03 6.66
CA PRO A 52 -8.96 -7.60 6.93
C PRO A 52 -8.05 -7.24 8.12
N PHE A 53 -7.36 -6.10 8.00
CA PHE A 53 -6.52 -5.55 9.05
C PHE A 53 -6.63 -4.02 9.09
N GLU A 54 -6.26 -3.43 10.23
CA GLU A 54 -6.15 -1.98 10.35
C GLU A 54 -4.82 -1.50 9.76
N GLU A 55 -4.89 -0.58 8.81
CA GLU A 55 -3.74 0.04 8.17
C GLU A 55 -3.70 1.52 8.52
N THR A 56 -2.53 2.00 8.97
CA THR A 56 -2.25 3.44 9.01
C THR A 56 -1.42 3.80 7.79
N THR A 57 -2.05 4.50 6.85
CA THR A 57 -1.43 4.91 5.59
C THR A 57 -0.36 5.99 5.80
N ALA A 58 0.51 6.19 4.79
CA ALA A 58 1.62 7.14 4.89
C ALA A 58 1.16 8.59 5.15
N ASP A 59 -0.06 8.94 4.73
CA ASP A 59 -0.70 10.23 4.96
C ASP A 59 -1.58 10.27 6.24
N ASP A 60 -1.36 9.33 7.16
CA ASP A 60 -1.94 9.26 8.50
C ASP A 60 -3.47 9.01 8.53
N ARG A 61 -4.04 8.49 7.43
CA ARG A 61 -5.40 7.93 7.45
C ARG A 61 -5.39 6.52 8.04
N LYS A 62 -6.33 6.27 8.95
CA LYS A 62 -6.67 4.92 9.44
C LYS A 62 -7.68 4.30 8.47
N THR A 63 -7.32 3.17 7.89
CA THR A 63 -8.16 2.46 6.92
C THR A 63 -8.29 1.00 7.36
N THR A 64 -9.41 0.37 6.99
CA THR A 64 -9.48 -1.10 7.00
C THR A 64 -9.04 -1.59 5.65
N SER A 65 -8.04 -2.45 5.62
CA SER A 65 -7.44 -2.94 4.38
C SER A 65 -7.52 -4.45 4.27
N VAL A 66 -7.74 -4.95 3.06
CA VAL A 66 -7.70 -6.37 2.72
C VAL A 66 -6.78 -6.54 1.52
N VAL A 67 -5.85 -7.49 1.59
CA VAL A 67 -4.98 -7.81 0.46
C VAL A 67 -5.28 -9.22 -0.04
N SER A 68 -5.70 -9.33 -1.30
CA SER A 68 -5.96 -10.58 -2.01
C SER A 68 -4.92 -10.82 -3.11
N LEU A 69 -4.73 -12.09 -3.49
CA LEU A 69 -3.96 -12.46 -4.67
C LEU A 69 -4.94 -12.96 -5.74
N GLU A 70 -5.19 -12.16 -6.76
CA GLU A 70 -6.18 -12.43 -7.81
C GLU A 70 -5.48 -12.47 -9.17
N ASN A 71 -5.54 -13.60 -9.87
CA ASN A 71 -4.92 -13.78 -11.20
C ASN A 71 -3.42 -13.42 -11.25
N GLY A 72 -2.67 -13.71 -10.18
CA GLY A 72 -1.25 -13.38 -10.07
C GLY A 72 -0.98 -11.90 -9.75
N LYS A 73 -2.01 -11.11 -9.46
CA LYS A 73 -1.91 -9.71 -9.03
C LYS A 73 -2.24 -9.59 -7.56
N LEU A 74 -1.46 -8.79 -6.85
CA LEU A 74 -1.72 -8.45 -5.47
C LEU A 74 -2.67 -7.25 -5.44
N VAL A 75 -3.91 -7.47 -4.99
CA VAL A 75 -4.97 -6.46 -4.93
C VAL A 75 -5.13 -6.03 -3.48
N GLN A 76 -4.81 -4.78 -3.18
CA GLN A 76 -5.00 -4.17 -1.87
C GLN A 76 -6.21 -3.24 -1.93
N LYS A 77 -7.28 -3.60 -1.23
CA LYS A 77 -8.48 -2.78 -1.07
C LYS A 77 -8.40 -2.05 0.26
N GLN A 78 -8.56 -0.74 0.27
CA GLN A 78 -8.56 0.08 1.49
C GLN A 78 -9.88 0.84 1.58
N SER A 79 -10.55 0.74 2.73
CA SER A 79 -11.81 1.44 2.99
C SER A 79 -11.68 2.35 4.20
N TRP A 80 -12.18 3.58 4.09
CA TRP A 80 -12.19 4.57 5.18
C TRP A 80 -13.30 5.59 4.96
N ASP A 81 -13.99 6.02 6.02
CA ASP A 81 -15.01 7.08 5.98
C ASP A 81 -16.03 6.96 4.81
N GLY A 82 -16.45 5.73 4.50
CA GLY A 82 -17.37 5.45 3.38
C GLY A 82 -16.77 5.55 1.98
N LYS A 83 -15.45 5.76 1.87
CA LYS A 83 -14.67 5.73 0.63
C LYS A 83 -13.92 4.41 0.51
N GLU A 84 -13.66 4.00 -0.73
CA GLU A 84 -12.84 2.85 -1.07
C GLU A 84 -11.77 3.26 -2.08
N THR A 85 -10.60 2.65 -1.99
CA THR A 85 -9.57 2.70 -3.03
C THR A 85 -8.95 1.32 -3.21
N ASN A 86 -8.51 1.04 -4.43
CA ASN A 86 -7.91 -0.24 -4.79
C ASN A 86 -6.52 0.01 -5.37
N ILE A 87 -5.54 -0.76 -4.90
CA ILE A 87 -4.16 -0.71 -5.36
C ILE A 87 -3.80 -2.11 -5.87
N GLU A 88 -3.59 -2.22 -7.17
CA GLU A 88 -3.16 -3.46 -7.81
C GLU A 88 -1.65 -3.45 -8.03
N ARG A 89 -0.98 -4.54 -7.70
CA ARG A 89 0.45 -4.73 -7.97
C ARG A 89 0.67 -6.02 -8.74
N GLU A 90 1.35 -5.91 -9.88
CA GLU A 90 1.69 -7.05 -10.73
C GLU A 90 3.17 -7.03 -11.10
N ILE A 91 3.77 -8.20 -11.29
CA ILE A 91 5.14 -8.31 -11.80
C ILE A 91 5.04 -8.53 -13.31
N ALA A 92 5.57 -7.59 -14.08
CA ALA A 92 5.66 -7.67 -15.53
C ALA A 92 7.10 -7.37 -15.95
N ASP A 93 7.71 -8.26 -16.74
CA ASP A 93 9.08 -8.12 -17.25
C ASP A 93 10.14 -7.84 -16.15
N GLY A 94 10.01 -8.52 -15.00
CA GLY A 94 10.89 -8.33 -13.85
C GLY A 94 10.71 -7.00 -13.11
N LYS A 95 9.69 -6.20 -13.47
CA LYS A 95 9.34 -4.94 -12.80
C LYS A 95 8.03 -5.09 -12.04
N LEU A 96 7.98 -4.51 -10.85
CA LEU A 96 6.75 -4.37 -10.09
C LEU A 96 5.98 -3.14 -10.60
N ILE A 97 4.82 -3.36 -11.21
CA ILE A 97 3.90 -2.33 -11.69
C ILE A 97 2.80 -2.16 -10.66
N ALA A 98 2.63 -0.93 -10.16
CA ALA A 98 1.55 -0.57 -9.23
C ALA A 98 0.53 0.34 -9.94
N LYS A 99 -0.77 0.00 -9.83
CA LYS A 99 -1.90 0.77 -10.35
C LYS A 99 -2.78 1.19 -9.16
N CYS A 100 -3.05 2.49 -9.07
CA CYS A 100 -3.84 3.12 -8.01
C CYS A 100 -4.90 4.04 -8.61
#